data_AF-Q9HB71-F1
#
_entry.id   AF-Q9HB71-F1
#
_cell.length_a   1.000
_cell.length_b   1.000
_cell.length_c   1.000
_cell.angle_alpha   90.00
_cell.angle_beta   90.00
_cell.angle_gamma   90.00
#
_symmetry.space_group_name_H-M   'P 1'
#
loop_
_entity.id
_entity.type
_entity.pdbx_description
1 polymer ?
#
loop_
_entity_poly.entity_id
_entity_poly.type
_entity_poly.pdbx_seq_one_letter_code
_entity_poly.pdbx_strand_id
1 'polypeptide(L)'
;MASEELQKDLEEVKVLLEKATRKRVRDALTAEKSKIETEIKNKMQQKSQKKAELLDNEKPAAVVAPITTGYTVKISNYGWDQSDKFVKIYITLTGVHQVPTENVQVHFTERSFDLLVKNLNGKSYSMIVNNLLKPISVEGSSKKVKTDTVLILCRKKVENTRWDYLTQVEKECKEKEKPSYDTETDPSEGLMNVLKKIYEDGDDDMKRTINKAWVESREKQAKGDTEF
;
A
#
# COMPACT_ATOMS: atom_id res chain seq x y z
N MET A 1 19.28 24.10 -2.33
CA MET A 1 19.23 22.67 -1.98
C MET A 1 18.39 21.85 -2.94
N ALA A 2 17.07 21.62 -2.78
CA ALA A 2 16.36 20.68 -3.68
C ALA A 2 16.38 21.02 -5.19
N SER A 3 16.54 22.29 -5.57
CA SER A 3 16.68 22.69 -6.99
C SER A 3 18.09 22.46 -7.54
N GLU A 4 19.12 22.45 -6.68
CA GLU A 4 20.51 22.19 -7.06
C GLU A 4 20.76 20.69 -7.20
N GLU A 5 20.13 19.86 -6.36
CA GLU A 5 20.18 18.40 -6.48
C GLU A 5 19.59 17.94 -7.81
N LEU A 6 18.39 18.39 -8.17
CA LEU A 6 17.80 18.07 -9.48
C LEU A 6 18.68 18.52 -10.66
N GLN A 7 19.42 19.62 -10.52
CA GLN A 7 20.36 20.05 -11.55
C GLN A 7 21.58 19.12 -11.63
N LYS A 8 22.08 18.63 -10.50
CA LYS A 8 23.15 17.62 -10.46
C LYS A 8 22.69 16.29 -11.04
N ASP A 9 21.49 15.84 -10.70
CA ASP A 9 20.89 14.61 -11.23
C ASP A 9 20.71 14.71 -12.75
N LEU A 10 20.23 15.86 -13.25
CA LEU A 10 20.10 16.11 -14.67
C LEU A 10 21.46 16.04 -15.39
N GLU A 11 22.51 16.58 -14.78
CA GLU A 11 23.85 16.55 -15.35
C GLU A 11 24.43 15.12 -15.32
N GLU A 12 24.23 14.37 -14.25
CA GLU A 12 24.64 12.97 -14.16
C GLU A 12 23.93 12.10 -15.20
N VAL A 13 22.61 12.27 -15.38
CA VAL A 13 21.85 11.55 -16.40
C VAL A 13 22.36 11.86 -17.82
N LYS A 14 22.78 13.11 -18.10
CA LYS A 14 23.41 13.45 -19.39
C LYS A 14 24.75 12.72 -19.59
N VAL A 15 25.61 12.72 -18.57
CA VAL A 15 26.91 12.01 -18.62
C VAL A 15 26.70 10.50 -18.82
N LEU A 16 25.68 9.93 -18.16
CA LEU A 16 25.32 8.51 -18.35
C LEU A 16 24.75 8.24 -19.74
N LEU A 17 23.97 9.16 -20.32
CA LEU A 17 23.45 9.04 -21.68
C LEU A 17 24.56 9.01 -22.74
N GLU A 18 25.66 9.74 -22.52
CA GLU A 18 26.84 9.70 -23.40
C GLU A 18 27.54 8.34 -23.35
N LYS A 19 27.58 7.69 -22.18
CA LYS A 19 28.20 6.37 -21.99
C LYS A 19 27.28 5.21 -22.36
N ALA A 20 25.96 5.43 -22.42
CA ALA A 20 24.98 4.37 -22.67
C ALA A 20 24.93 3.94 -24.15
N THR A 21 25.32 2.69 -24.41
CA THR A 21 25.33 2.09 -25.76
C THR A 21 24.06 1.30 -26.09
N ARG A 22 23.42 0.66 -25.10
CA ARG A 22 22.24 -0.19 -25.32
C ARG A 22 20.95 0.64 -25.37
N LYS A 23 20.11 0.40 -26.38
CA LYS A 23 18.83 1.10 -26.60
C LYS A 23 17.95 1.16 -25.34
N ARG A 24 17.70 0.03 -24.68
CA ARG A 24 16.88 -0.02 -23.44
C ARG A 24 17.40 0.90 -22.33
N VAL A 25 18.72 1.02 -22.18
CA VAL A 25 19.34 1.87 -21.17
C VAL A 25 19.21 3.34 -21.57
N ARG A 26 19.45 3.67 -22.85
CA ARG A 26 19.24 5.02 -23.38
C ARG A 26 17.79 5.48 -23.24
N ASP A 27 16.82 4.61 -23.54
CA ASP A 27 15.39 4.90 -23.41
C ASP A 27 15.02 5.17 -21.94
N ALA A 28 15.54 4.34 -21.01
CA ALA A 28 15.33 4.53 -19.57
C ALA A 28 15.93 5.85 -19.07
N LEU A 29 17.18 6.16 -19.44
CA LEU A 29 17.83 7.42 -19.06
C LEU A 29 17.17 8.64 -19.70
N THR A 30 16.66 8.52 -20.93
CA THR A 30 15.94 9.60 -21.62
C THR A 30 14.60 9.89 -20.94
N ALA A 31 13.88 8.84 -20.51
CA ALA A 31 12.67 9.00 -19.71
C ALA A 31 12.97 9.67 -18.37
N GLU A 32 14.06 9.30 -17.70
CA GLU A 32 14.46 9.91 -16.43
C GLU A 32 14.87 11.37 -16.60
N LYS A 33 15.64 11.69 -17.66
CA LYS A 33 15.96 13.06 -18.04
C LYS A 33 14.69 13.91 -18.20
N SER A 34 13.69 13.40 -18.91
CA SER A 34 12.43 14.13 -19.14
C SER A 34 11.63 14.35 -17.84
N LYS A 35 11.67 13.41 -16.89
CA LYS A 35 11.04 13.60 -15.57
C LYS A 35 11.73 14.70 -14.78
N ILE A 36 13.06 14.66 -14.69
CA ILE A 36 13.85 15.66 -13.95
C ILE A 36 13.65 17.07 -14.56
N GLU A 37 13.68 17.20 -15.89
CA GLU A 37 13.40 18.47 -16.58
C GLU A 37 11.99 19.01 -16.25
N THR A 38 11.00 18.12 -16.19
CA THR A 38 9.62 18.48 -15.83
C THR A 38 9.52 18.93 -14.37
N GLU A 39 10.21 18.25 -13.45
CA GLU A 39 10.26 18.64 -12.03
C GLU A 39 10.96 20.00 -11.82
N ILE A 40 12.05 20.26 -12.53
CA ILE A 40 12.74 21.55 -12.51
C ILE A 40 11.80 22.66 -13.01
N LYS A 41 11.11 22.44 -14.15
CA LYS A 41 10.15 23.41 -14.71
C LYS A 41 9.00 23.71 -13.74
N ASN A 42 8.43 22.68 -13.12
CA ASN A 42 7.34 22.82 -12.14
C ASN A 42 7.81 23.61 -10.90
N LYS A 43 9.02 23.34 -10.39
CA LYS A 43 9.60 24.10 -9.27
C LYS A 43 9.89 25.57 -9.63
N MET A 44 10.34 25.84 -10.87
CA MET A 44 10.56 27.22 -11.35
C MET A 44 9.24 28.00 -11.49
N GLN A 45 8.18 27.36 -11.98
CA GLN A 45 6.85 27.97 -12.06
C GLN A 45 6.26 28.25 -10.68
N GLN A 46 6.38 27.31 -9.73
CA GLN A 46 5.96 27.53 -8.34
C GLN A 46 6.72 28.67 -7.65
N LYS A 47 8.03 28.82 -7.92
CA LYS A 47 8.81 29.97 -7.42
C LYS A 47 8.37 31.29 -8.03
N SER A 48 7.97 31.29 -9.30
CA SER A 48 7.54 32.51 -10.00
C SER A 48 6.14 32.95 -9.59
N GLN A 49 5.22 32.01 -9.35
CA GLN A 49 3.88 32.32 -8.83
C GLN A 49 3.93 32.83 -7.38
N LYS A 50 4.79 32.25 -6.53
CA LYS A 50 5.01 32.78 -5.16
C LYS A 50 5.68 34.16 -5.13
N LYS A 51 6.33 34.60 -6.21
CA LYS A 51 6.97 35.92 -6.29
C LYS A 51 6.02 37.01 -6.80
N ALA A 52 4.91 36.66 -7.45
CA ALA A 52 3.95 37.61 -7.99
C ALA A 52 2.88 38.07 -6.96
N GLU A 53 2.66 37.30 -5.89
CA GLU A 53 1.65 37.62 -4.85
C GLU A 53 2.21 38.43 -3.65
N LEU A 54 3.50 38.78 -3.65
CA LEU A 54 4.20 39.39 -2.50
C LEU A 54 4.52 40.90 -2.64
N LEU A 55 3.81 41.63 -3.51
CA LEU A 55 4.06 43.07 -3.73
C LEU A 55 3.08 44.02 -3.03
N ASP A 56 2.20 43.52 -2.16
CA ASP A 56 1.25 44.36 -1.42
C ASP A 56 1.22 43.95 0.07
N ASN A 57 2.20 44.45 0.84
CA ASN A 57 2.08 44.88 2.25
C ASN A 57 3.47 45.02 2.90
N GLU A 58 3.79 46.24 3.29
CA GLU A 58 4.94 46.58 4.11
C GLU A 58 4.77 46.14 5.58
N LYS A 59 5.90 45.67 6.15
CA LYS A 59 6.38 45.90 7.53
C LYS A 59 6.31 44.71 8.51
N PRO A 60 7.38 44.45 9.32
CA PRO A 60 7.89 43.09 9.54
C PRO A 60 7.84 42.63 11.00
N ALA A 61 7.76 41.32 11.21
CA ALA A 61 8.39 40.59 12.32
C ALA A 61 8.20 39.07 12.09
N ALA A 62 9.29 38.30 12.23
CA ALA A 62 9.38 36.91 12.72
C ALA A 62 8.34 35.88 12.17
N VAL A 63 8.67 34.73 11.57
CA VAL A 63 9.66 33.70 11.90
C VAL A 63 9.78 32.82 10.65
N VAL A 64 11.00 32.47 10.24
CA VAL A 64 11.24 31.52 9.16
C VAL A 64 10.81 30.12 9.63
N ALA A 65 9.71 29.59 9.08
CA ALA A 65 9.34 28.20 9.29
C ALA A 65 10.33 27.30 8.51
N PRO A 66 10.98 26.33 9.17
CA PRO A 66 11.93 25.45 8.51
C PRO A 66 11.17 24.52 7.56
N ILE A 67 11.63 24.49 6.31
CA ILE A 67 11.26 23.47 5.32
C ILE A 67 11.91 22.16 5.79
N THR A 68 11.25 21.45 6.70
CA THR A 68 11.64 20.09 7.07
C THR A 68 11.32 19.17 5.90
N THR A 69 12.37 18.66 5.26
CA THR A 69 12.33 17.47 4.40
C THR A 69 11.89 16.27 5.24
N GLY A 70 10.58 16.20 5.53
CA GLY A 70 9.96 15.09 6.24
C GLY A 70 9.83 13.88 5.33
N TYR A 71 10.27 12.71 5.81
CA TYR A 71 9.97 11.45 5.14
C TYR A 71 8.47 11.13 5.22
N THR A 72 8.00 10.32 4.27
CA THR A 72 6.62 9.83 4.23
C THR A 72 6.54 8.46 4.90
N VAL A 73 5.74 8.37 5.96
CA VAL A 73 5.42 7.13 6.66
C VAL A 73 4.24 6.45 5.98
N LYS A 74 4.37 5.15 5.67
CA LYS A 74 3.24 4.35 5.20
C LYS A 74 2.32 4.01 6.38
N ILE A 75 1.04 4.33 6.26
CA ILE A 75 0.00 3.98 7.22
C ILE A 75 -0.38 2.52 7.00
N SER A 76 -0.03 1.66 7.97
CA SER A 76 -0.39 0.25 7.98
C SER A 76 -1.50 -0.09 8.97
N ASN A 77 -1.66 0.71 10.03
CA ASN A 77 -2.65 0.48 11.06
C ASN A 77 -3.90 1.35 10.82
N TYR A 78 -5.01 0.69 10.55
CA TYR A 78 -6.32 1.32 10.37
C TYR A 78 -7.42 0.33 10.75
N GLY A 79 -8.53 0.86 11.24
CA GLY A 79 -9.78 0.10 11.41
C GLY A 79 -10.73 0.40 10.27
N TRP A 80 -11.64 -0.52 9.95
CA TRP A 80 -12.72 -0.23 9.02
C TRP A 80 -14.03 -0.88 9.47
N ASP A 81 -15.15 -0.22 9.18
CA ASP A 81 -16.50 -0.75 9.35
C ASP A 81 -17.35 -0.45 8.11
N GLN A 82 -18.61 -0.88 8.12
CA GLN A 82 -19.56 -0.52 7.09
C GLN A 82 -20.96 -0.31 7.65
N SER A 83 -21.73 0.51 6.94
CA SER A 83 -23.19 0.59 7.02
C SER A 83 -23.81 0.21 5.67
N ASP A 84 -25.13 0.33 5.54
CA ASP A 84 -25.83 0.06 4.29
C ASP A 84 -25.37 0.95 3.13
N LYS A 85 -24.92 2.18 3.44
CA LYS A 85 -24.56 3.19 2.44
C LYS A 85 -23.04 3.42 2.29
N PHE A 86 -22.27 3.20 3.35
CA PHE A 86 -20.85 3.57 3.37
C PHE A 86 -19.96 2.43 3.88
N VAL A 87 -18.75 2.37 3.35
CA VAL A 87 -17.60 1.72 4.00
C VAL A 87 -16.80 2.84 4.67
N LYS A 88 -16.47 2.68 5.95
CA LYS A 88 -15.79 3.70 6.75
C LYS A 88 -14.43 3.20 7.16
N ILE A 89 -13.38 3.98 6.92
CA ILE A 89 -12.01 3.65 7.32
C ILE A 89 -11.56 4.69 8.35
N TYR A 90 -11.11 4.20 9.50
CA TYR A 90 -10.63 4.97 10.63
C TYR A 90 -9.12 4.88 10.70
N ILE A 91 -8.46 6.02 10.55
CA ILE A 91 -7.00 6.12 10.66
C ILE A 91 -6.67 7.01 11.85
N THR A 92 -6.03 6.44 12.86
CA THR A 92 -5.56 7.18 14.05
C THR A 92 -4.26 7.89 13.73
N LEU A 93 -4.27 9.23 13.78
CA LEU A 93 -3.12 10.10 13.57
C LEU A 93 -3.17 11.25 14.59
N THR A 94 -2.39 11.12 15.67
CA THR A 94 -2.34 12.12 16.74
C THR A 94 -1.96 13.49 16.21
N GLY A 95 -2.77 14.51 16.52
CA GLY A 95 -2.59 15.90 16.09
C GLY A 95 -3.16 16.21 14.69
N VAL A 96 -3.74 15.24 13.97
CA VAL A 96 -4.20 15.47 12.59
C VAL A 96 -5.31 16.53 12.46
N HIS A 97 -6.06 16.77 13.54
CA HIS A 97 -7.06 17.84 13.60
C HIS A 97 -6.46 19.25 13.64
N GLN A 98 -5.15 19.37 13.88
CA GLN A 98 -4.43 20.64 13.97
C GLN A 98 -3.73 21.01 12.66
N VAL A 99 -3.61 20.08 11.71
CA VAL A 99 -3.01 20.39 10.40
C VAL A 99 -4.04 21.12 9.51
N PRO A 100 -3.61 22.05 8.66
CA PRO A 100 -4.47 22.68 7.66
C PRO A 100 -5.20 21.63 6.80
N THR A 101 -6.46 21.89 6.46
CA THR A 101 -7.29 20.98 5.65
C THR A 101 -6.62 20.60 4.31
N GLU A 102 -5.88 21.52 3.70
CA GLU A 102 -5.11 21.31 2.46
C GLU A 102 -3.99 20.26 2.58
N ASN A 103 -3.53 19.99 3.80
CA ASN A 103 -2.52 18.98 4.08
C ASN A 103 -3.12 17.58 4.17
N VAL A 104 -4.44 17.45 4.29
CA VAL A 104 -5.15 16.15 4.30
C VAL A 104 -5.82 15.96 2.94
N GLN A 105 -5.09 15.32 2.04
CA GLN A 105 -5.50 15.10 0.65
C GLN A 105 -6.00 13.67 0.48
N VAL A 106 -7.15 13.52 -0.15
CA VAL A 106 -7.73 12.21 -0.45
C VAL A 106 -8.21 12.21 -1.90
N HIS A 107 -7.82 11.18 -2.65
CA HIS A 107 -8.31 10.95 -3.99
C HIS A 107 -9.01 9.59 -4.05
N PHE A 108 -10.21 9.59 -4.63
CA PHE A 108 -11.06 8.41 -4.76
C PHE A 108 -11.14 8.00 -6.22
N THR A 109 -11.11 6.70 -6.47
CA THR A 109 -11.48 6.10 -7.75
C THR A 109 -12.64 5.14 -7.56
N GLU A 110 -13.11 4.48 -8.62
CA GLU A 110 -14.20 3.52 -8.53
C GLU A 110 -13.88 2.33 -7.59
N ARG A 111 -12.60 1.91 -7.48
CA ARG A 111 -12.20 0.73 -6.69
C ARG A 111 -10.93 0.96 -5.87
N SER A 112 -10.54 2.21 -5.64
CA SER A 112 -9.40 2.54 -4.79
C SER A 112 -9.58 3.90 -4.13
N PHE A 113 -8.74 4.16 -3.14
CA PHE A 113 -8.51 5.51 -2.66
C PHE A 113 -7.07 5.66 -2.19
N ASP A 114 -6.56 6.88 -2.24
CA ASP A 114 -5.31 7.28 -1.64
C ASP A 114 -5.53 8.44 -0.66
N LEU A 115 -4.79 8.40 0.45
CA LEU A 115 -4.77 9.40 1.50
C LEU A 115 -3.33 9.86 1.68
N LEU A 116 -3.12 11.16 1.70
CA LEU A 116 -1.85 11.81 1.99
C LEU A 116 -2.07 12.89 3.05
N VAL A 117 -1.41 12.75 4.19
CA VAL A 117 -1.37 13.75 5.26
C VAL A 117 0.02 14.37 5.31
N LYS A 118 0.15 15.65 4.98
CA LYS A 118 1.42 16.37 4.93
C LYS A 118 1.71 17.08 6.25
N ASN A 119 2.99 17.15 6.60
CA ASN A 119 3.51 17.99 7.68
C ASN A 119 2.80 17.81 9.04
N LEU A 120 2.45 16.57 9.38
CA LEU A 120 1.96 16.21 10.71
C LEU A 120 3.16 15.89 11.61
N ASN A 121 3.42 16.75 12.60
CA ASN A 121 4.60 16.64 13.50
C ASN A 121 5.93 16.52 12.73
N GLY A 122 6.06 17.29 11.64
CA GLY A 122 7.26 17.28 10.77
C GLY A 122 7.40 16.06 9.86
N LYS A 123 6.39 15.17 9.79
CA LYS A 123 6.37 13.98 8.93
C LYS A 123 5.18 14.03 7.98
N SER A 124 5.28 13.30 6.88
CA SER A 124 4.12 13.00 6.03
C SER A 124 3.65 11.58 6.28
N TYR A 125 2.36 11.31 6.11
CA TYR A 125 1.77 9.98 6.23
C TYR A 125 0.99 9.66 4.95
N SER A 126 1.08 8.44 4.44
CA SER A 126 0.38 8.02 3.23
C SER A 126 -0.26 6.65 3.36
N MET A 127 -1.45 6.49 2.79
CA MET A 127 -2.17 5.23 2.69
C MET A 127 -2.71 5.10 1.27
N ILE A 128 -2.56 3.93 0.66
CA ILE A 128 -3.15 3.61 -0.64
C ILE A 128 -3.87 2.29 -0.47
N VAL A 129 -5.17 2.27 -0.78
CA VAL A 129 -5.98 1.05 -0.81
C VAL A 129 -6.43 0.83 -2.24
N ASN A 130 -5.84 -0.19 -2.87
CA ASN A 130 -6.21 -0.64 -4.21
C ASN A 130 -7.15 -1.84 -4.14
N ASN A 131 -7.87 -2.10 -5.23
CA ASN A 131 -8.72 -3.28 -5.40
C ASN A 131 -9.73 -3.47 -4.27
N LEU A 132 -10.47 -2.41 -3.94
CA LEU A 132 -11.62 -2.49 -3.03
C LEU A 132 -12.56 -3.61 -3.48
N LEU A 133 -13.12 -4.33 -2.50
CA LEU A 133 -13.92 -5.53 -2.76
C LEU A 133 -15.04 -5.26 -3.77
N LYS A 134 -15.76 -4.14 -3.59
CA LYS A 134 -16.84 -3.68 -4.46
C LYS A 134 -16.63 -2.22 -4.85
N PRO A 135 -17.25 -1.74 -5.95
CA PRO A 135 -17.03 -0.38 -6.40
C PRO A 135 -17.72 0.65 -5.48
N ILE A 136 -17.16 1.85 -5.47
CA ILE A 136 -17.63 3.01 -4.70
C ILE A 136 -18.03 4.15 -5.64
N SER A 137 -18.88 5.06 -5.16
CA SER A 137 -19.19 6.32 -5.85
C SER A 137 -18.12 7.34 -5.49
N VAL A 138 -17.34 7.80 -6.48
CA VAL A 138 -16.30 8.82 -6.29
C VAL A 138 -16.89 10.11 -5.73
N GLU A 139 -17.96 10.61 -6.36
CA GLU A 139 -18.64 11.86 -5.98
C GLU A 139 -19.32 11.78 -4.61
N GLY A 140 -19.81 10.60 -4.23
CA GLY A 140 -20.42 10.36 -2.92
C GLY A 140 -19.42 10.08 -1.81
N SER A 141 -18.16 9.82 -2.15
CA SER A 141 -17.11 9.51 -1.18
C SER A 141 -16.49 10.78 -0.63
N SER A 142 -16.11 10.76 0.65
CA SER A 142 -15.63 11.94 1.34
C SER A 142 -14.67 11.58 2.47
N LYS A 143 -14.06 12.61 3.04
CA LYS A 143 -13.13 12.54 4.18
C LYS A 143 -13.62 13.46 5.29
N LYS A 144 -13.42 13.06 6.54
CA LYS A 144 -13.69 13.89 7.73
C LYS A 144 -12.50 13.80 8.66
N VAL A 145 -12.01 14.95 9.11
CA VAL A 145 -10.97 15.01 10.14
C VAL A 145 -11.66 15.23 11.48
N LYS A 146 -11.34 14.38 12.46
CA LYS A 146 -11.77 14.47 13.86
C LYS A 146 -10.53 14.58 14.74
N THR A 147 -10.71 14.82 16.03
CA THR A 147 -9.62 14.74 17.02
C THR A 147 -8.87 13.43 16.84
N ASP A 148 -7.58 13.55 16.56
CA ASP A 148 -6.60 12.48 16.34
C ASP A 148 -6.99 11.38 15.33
N THR A 149 -7.97 11.62 14.47
CA THR A 149 -8.51 10.61 13.56
C THR A 149 -8.88 11.19 12.20
N VAL A 150 -8.42 10.54 11.13
CA VAL A 150 -8.94 10.75 9.77
C VAL A 150 -9.97 9.66 9.48
N LEU A 151 -11.18 10.07 9.15
CA LEU A 151 -12.27 9.19 8.74
C LEU A 151 -12.47 9.30 7.23
N ILE A 152 -12.25 8.20 6.52
CA ILE A 152 -12.55 8.07 5.09
C ILE A 152 -13.91 7.41 4.93
N LEU A 153 -14.81 8.04 4.20
CA LEU A 153 -16.18 7.61 3.93
C LEU A 153 -16.29 7.25 2.45
N CYS A 154 -16.17 5.96 2.14
CA CYS A 154 -16.36 5.46 0.79
C CYS A 154 -17.84 5.13 0.58
N ARG A 155 -18.56 5.88 -0.27
CA ARG A 155 -19.98 5.60 -0.56
C ARG A 155 -20.08 4.38 -1.45
N LYS A 156 -20.85 3.37 -1.03
CA LYS A 156 -21.06 2.16 -1.83
C LYS A 156 -21.76 2.52 -3.13
N LYS A 157 -21.28 1.98 -4.27
CA LYS A 157 -21.94 2.18 -5.57
C LYS A 157 -23.29 1.45 -5.62
N VAL A 158 -23.40 0.31 -4.93
CA VAL A 158 -24.64 -0.43 -4.70
C VAL A 158 -24.93 -0.41 -3.19
N GLU A 159 -25.99 0.27 -2.79
CA GLU A 159 -26.43 0.34 -1.39
C GLU A 159 -26.91 -1.05 -0.90
N ASN A 160 -27.04 -1.24 0.41
CA ASN A 160 -27.47 -2.48 1.06
C ASN A 160 -26.60 -3.72 0.74
N THR A 161 -25.38 -3.49 0.26
CA THR A 161 -24.46 -4.55 -0.10
C THR A 161 -23.41 -4.75 1.00
N ARG A 162 -23.31 -5.97 1.55
CA ARG A 162 -22.31 -6.32 2.57
C ARG A 162 -20.92 -6.53 1.94
N TRP A 163 -19.88 -6.09 2.65
CA TRP A 163 -18.48 -6.33 2.35
C TRP A 163 -17.88 -7.24 3.41
N ASP A 164 -17.48 -8.45 3.05
CA ASP A 164 -16.87 -9.38 4.00
C ASP A 164 -15.39 -9.12 4.22
N TYR A 165 -14.78 -8.38 3.28
CA TYR A 165 -13.38 -7.97 3.28
C TYR A 165 -13.28 -6.54 2.73
N LEU A 166 -12.20 -5.82 3.04
CA LEU A 166 -12.03 -4.47 2.51
C LEU A 166 -11.60 -4.51 1.04
N THR A 167 -10.75 -5.47 0.70
CA THR A 167 -10.14 -5.60 -0.63
C THR A 167 -10.39 -6.99 -1.22
N GLN A 168 -10.30 -7.09 -2.56
CA GLN A 168 -10.32 -8.37 -3.27
C GLN A 168 -9.11 -9.23 -2.89
N VAL A 169 -7.93 -8.61 -2.70
CA VAL A 169 -6.70 -9.31 -2.31
C VAL A 169 -6.88 -10.00 -0.95
N GLU A 170 -7.49 -9.32 0.02
CA GLU A 170 -7.77 -9.90 1.33
C GLU A 170 -8.72 -11.12 1.24
N LYS A 171 -9.76 -11.02 0.40
CA LYS A 171 -10.67 -12.14 0.11
C LYS A 171 -9.91 -13.33 -0.47
N GLU A 172 -9.12 -13.11 -1.52
CA GLU A 172 -8.37 -14.17 -2.20
C GLU A 172 -7.35 -14.85 -1.29
N CYS A 173 -6.64 -14.08 -0.45
CA CYS A 173 -5.72 -14.66 0.54
C CYS A 173 -6.47 -15.51 1.58
N LYS A 174 -7.61 -15.02 2.09
CA LYS A 174 -8.41 -15.74 3.10
C LYS A 174 -9.15 -16.95 2.54
N GLU A 175 -9.50 -16.96 1.26
CA GLU A 175 -10.09 -18.12 0.59
C GLU A 175 -9.06 -19.21 0.31
N LYS A 176 -7.80 -18.84 0.01
CA LYS A 176 -6.69 -19.79 -0.14
C LYS A 176 -6.25 -20.41 1.19
N GLU A 177 -6.31 -19.65 2.28
CA GLU A 177 -5.98 -20.14 3.63
C GLU A 177 -7.01 -21.13 4.19
N LYS A 178 -8.26 -21.12 3.69
CA LYS A 178 -9.24 -22.12 4.12
C LYS A 178 -8.84 -23.48 3.53
N PRO A 179 -8.53 -24.49 4.37
CA PRO A 179 -8.43 -25.85 3.88
C PRO A 179 -9.76 -26.16 3.19
N SER A 180 -9.72 -26.62 1.94
CA SER A 180 -10.92 -27.11 1.27
C SER A 180 -11.40 -28.34 2.03
N TYR A 181 -12.28 -28.12 2.99
CA TYR A 181 -13.09 -29.15 3.59
C TYR A 181 -14.15 -29.50 2.55
N ASP A 182 -13.87 -30.53 1.78
CA ASP A 182 -14.87 -31.14 0.92
C ASP A 182 -15.80 -31.96 1.84
N THR A 183 -16.92 -31.36 2.23
CA THR A 183 -17.89 -31.96 3.17
C THR A 183 -18.60 -33.19 2.62
N GLU A 184 -18.36 -33.55 1.36
CA GLU A 184 -18.89 -34.73 0.69
C GLU A 184 -17.97 -35.96 0.84
N THR A 185 -16.81 -35.80 1.46
CA THR A 185 -15.77 -36.84 1.49
C THR A 185 -15.60 -37.41 2.91
N ASP A 186 -15.50 -38.73 3.03
CA ASP A 186 -15.31 -39.48 4.30
C ASP A 186 -14.30 -38.76 5.22
N PRO A 187 -14.56 -38.59 6.53
CA PRO A 187 -13.64 -37.96 7.48
C PRO A 187 -12.17 -38.42 7.34
N SER A 188 -11.95 -39.67 6.93
CA SER A 188 -10.63 -40.23 6.66
C SER A 188 -9.94 -39.63 5.41
N GLU A 189 -10.68 -39.42 4.32
CA GLU A 189 -10.19 -38.77 3.10
C GLU A 189 -10.01 -37.25 3.28
N GLY A 190 -10.89 -36.60 4.04
CA GLY A 190 -10.74 -35.19 4.42
C GLY A 190 -9.40 -34.94 5.13
N LEU A 191 -9.03 -35.84 6.05
CA LEU A 191 -7.72 -35.83 6.71
C LEU A 191 -6.59 -36.02 5.68
N MET A 192 -6.71 -36.99 4.76
CA MET A 192 -5.69 -37.26 3.74
C MET A 192 -5.45 -36.05 2.81
N ASN A 193 -6.49 -35.31 2.44
CA ASN A 193 -6.36 -34.07 1.65
C ASN A 193 -5.67 -32.94 2.42
N VAL A 194 -5.93 -32.81 3.73
CA VAL A 194 -5.22 -31.84 4.59
C VAL A 194 -3.74 -32.22 4.69
N LEU A 195 -3.42 -33.50 4.93
CA LEU A 195 -2.04 -33.99 4.96
C LEU A 195 -1.32 -33.76 3.62
N LYS A 196 -2.01 -34.00 2.49
CA LYS A 196 -1.45 -33.77 1.15
C LYS A 196 -1.13 -32.30 0.90
N LYS A 197 -2.02 -31.38 1.27
CA LYS A 197 -1.74 -29.92 1.17
C LYS A 197 -0.58 -29.49 2.07
N ILE A 198 -0.50 -29.99 3.30
CA ILE A 198 0.65 -29.72 4.20
C ILE A 198 1.94 -30.24 3.57
N TYR A 199 1.91 -31.40 2.92
CA TYR A 199 3.07 -31.93 2.22
C TYR A 199 3.41 -31.12 0.95
N GLU A 200 2.44 -30.57 0.22
CA GLU A 200 2.69 -29.77 -0.99
C GLU A 200 3.23 -28.36 -0.65
N ASP A 201 2.62 -27.69 0.33
CA ASP A 201 2.98 -26.34 0.79
C ASP A 201 4.16 -26.33 1.79
N GLY A 202 4.51 -27.49 2.35
CA GLY A 202 5.61 -27.63 3.29
C GLY A 202 6.97 -27.36 2.64
N ASP A 203 7.77 -26.52 3.31
CA ASP A 203 9.21 -26.35 3.06
C ASP A 203 9.92 -27.72 3.00
N ASP A 204 11.02 -27.82 2.25
CA ASP A 204 11.71 -29.08 1.91
C ASP A 204 12.08 -29.91 3.17
N ASP A 205 12.33 -29.26 4.30
CA ASP A 205 12.62 -29.94 5.57
C ASP A 205 11.38 -30.61 6.19
N MET A 206 10.19 -30.03 6.03
CA MET A 206 8.93 -30.65 6.46
C MET A 206 8.59 -31.85 5.58
N LYS A 207 8.78 -31.74 4.26
CA LYS A 207 8.63 -32.84 3.30
C LYS A 207 9.55 -34.01 3.62
N ARG A 208 10.83 -33.75 3.91
CA ARG A 208 11.80 -34.79 4.33
C ARG A 208 11.35 -35.50 5.60
N THR A 209 10.88 -34.76 6.60
CA THR A 209 10.45 -35.33 7.88
C THR A 209 9.22 -36.22 7.71
N ILE A 210 8.23 -35.81 6.91
CA ILE A 210 7.03 -36.60 6.63
C ILE A 210 7.41 -37.89 5.87
N ASN A 211 8.25 -37.79 4.83
CA ASN A 211 8.71 -38.97 4.10
C ASN A 211 9.47 -39.95 4.99
N LYS A 212 10.34 -39.44 5.86
CA LYS A 212 11.08 -40.27 6.82
C LYS A 212 10.13 -41.02 7.75
N ALA A 213 9.12 -40.34 8.29
CA ALA A 213 8.11 -40.96 9.15
C ALA A 213 7.29 -42.04 8.40
N TRP A 214 6.93 -41.81 7.14
CA TRP A 214 6.20 -42.77 6.32
C TRP A 214 7.03 -44.02 5.98
N VAL A 215 8.30 -43.83 5.62
CA VAL A 215 9.23 -44.94 5.36
C VAL A 215 9.49 -45.74 6.64
N GLU A 216 9.77 -45.06 7.77
CA GLU A 216 9.97 -45.75 9.05
C GLU A 216 8.72 -46.50 9.51
N SER A 217 7.52 -45.99 9.25
CA SER A 217 6.27 -46.67 9.59
C SER A 217 6.04 -47.92 8.71
N ARG A 218 6.27 -47.83 7.40
CA ARG A 218 6.21 -49.01 6.50
C ARG A 218 7.29 -50.04 6.81
N GLU A 219 8.50 -49.61 7.13
CA GLU A 219 9.58 -50.53 7.51
C GLU A 219 9.32 -51.22 8.84
N LYS A 220 8.72 -50.53 9.83
CA LYS A 220 8.30 -51.14 11.10
C LYS A 220 7.18 -52.15 10.92
N GLN A 221 6.20 -51.89 10.05
CA GLN A 221 5.19 -52.90 9.71
C GLN A 221 5.80 -54.10 8.98
N ALA A 222 6.73 -53.88 8.04
CA ALA A 222 7.37 -54.97 7.31
C ALA A 222 8.33 -55.83 8.16
N LYS A 223 8.89 -55.27 9.25
CA LYS A 223 9.76 -56.00 10.19
C LYS A 223 9.02 -56.60 11.39
N GLY A 224 7.73 -56.29 11.56
CA GLY A 224 6.93 -56.69 12.72
C GLY A 224 6.30 -58.08 12.66
N ASP A 225 6.35 -58.77 11.52
CA ASP A 225 5.72 -60.11 11.31
C ASP A 225 6.70 -61.29 11.46
N THR A 226 7.80 -61.10 12.19
CA THR A 226 8.69 -62.19 12.61
C THR A 226 8.85 -62.13 14.12
N GLU A 227 8.37 -63.18 14.81
CA GLU A 227 8.35 -63.43 16.28
C GLU A 227 7.04 -63.12 17.02
N PHE A 228 5.98 -63.91 16.76
CA PHE A 228 5.38 -64.91 17.67
C PHE A 228 4.11 -65.53 17.06
#